data_AF-A0AA41UEQ9-F1
#
_entry.id   AF-A0AA41UEQ9-F1
#
_cell.length_a   1.000
_cell.length_b   1.000
_cell.length_c   1.000
_cell.angle_alpha   90.00
_cell.angle_beta   90.00
_cell.angle_gamma   90.00
#
_symmetry.space_group_name_H-M   'P 1'
#
loop_
_entity.id
_entity.type
_entity.pdbx_description
1 polymer ?
#
loop_
_entity_poly.entity_id
_entity_poly.type
_entity_poly.pdbx_seq_one_letter_code
_entity_poly.pdbx_strand_id
1 'polypeptide(L)'
;MPGLRLSYGGEYPPAKQVYVRLAGVWTIAQQFFDRQGAAWIEEWKDEVVVTLANRSASFTLVSLFTPTQWADPYLRKRVVIPLGVEVGANQAWGAICVQADALTQADSFAGELVIDNFGTISGIGGVANSGVGGNAFYGNFLGRAGQKLVLNNAGTIRAGGGGGGRGGNGGAGSYTQTVREPSSGDYFTAGTNAIQGSQSDGDYTWQYRWGGTLLFTRGTASSSSPPASFGTSGIYTYYSGTIRSTYAYGVYRTYVATIGTTGGAGGNGGRGQGYDGAAAAGSPGSAGGTNAGTGNSGGAGGSWGAQGSTGGTGSTGNVSAGAAGATGGLAGYYISGLPKIIFNNTGTVQGRSI
;
A
#
# COMPACT_ATOMS: atom_id res chain seq x y z
N MET A 1 38.12 9.60 58.75
CA MET A 1 38.61 9.69 57.36
C MET A 1 37.67 10.63 56.61
N PRO A 2 38.11 11.82 56.17
CA PRO A 2 37.25 12.69 55.36
C PRO A 2 37.14 12.09 53.95
N GLY A 3 35.91 11.88 53.50
CA GLY A 3 35.60 11.31 52.19
C GLY A 3 36.18 12.14 51.05
N LEU A 4 36.57 11.44 49.99
CA LEU A 4 37.08 11.98 48.73
C LEU A 4 36.10 13.05 48.18
N ARG A 5 36.51 14.31 48.19
CA ARG A 5 35.83 15.40 47.47
C ARG A 5 36.64 15.73 46.23
N LEU A 6 36.12 15.37 45.06
CA LEU A 6 36.64 15.82 43.77
C LEU A 6 35.80 17.05 43.36
N SER A 7 36.41 18.23 43.40
CA SER A 7 35.84 19.47 42.87
C SER A 7 36.77 20.04 41.80
N TYR A 8 36.23 20.27 40.61
CA TYR A 8 36.85 21.10 39.57
C TYR A 8 35.75 21.93 38.90
N GLY A 9 35.72 23.25 39.14
CA GLY A 9 35.06 24.20 38.24
C GLY A 9 33.54 24.39 38.29
N GLY A 10 32.82 23.91 39.31
CA GLY A 10 31.44 24.37 39.60
C GLY A 10 30.28 23.60 38.94
N GLU A 11 30.55 22.60 38.10
CA GLU A 11 29.55 21.64 37.65
C GLU A 11 30.06 20.21 37.89
N TYR A 12 29.28 19.40 38.59
CA TYR A 12 29.60 18.02 38.90
C TYR A 12 29.22 17.13 37.70
N PRO A 13 30.16 16.53 36.95
CA PRO A 13 29.81 15.39 36.12
C PRO A 13 29.38 14.25 37.05
N PRO A 14 28.21 13.63 36.84
CA PRO A 14 27.77 12.53 37.69
C PRO A 14 28.83 11.41 37.70
N ALA A 15 29.09 10.85 38.89
CA ALA A 15 30.04 9.76 39.05
C ALA A 15 29.64 8.59 38.12
N LYS A 16 30.60 8.00 37.40
CA LYS A 16 30.31 6.86 36.50
C LYS A 16 30.26 5.52 37.24
N GLN A 17 31.01 5.40 38.33
CA GLN A 17 31.04 4.27 39.27
C GLN A 17 31.61 4.77 40.59
N VAL A 18 30.99 4.35 41.69
CA VAL A 18 31.46 4.67 43.04
C VAL A 18 31.97 3.39 43.69
N TYR A 19 33.15 3.45 44.31
CA TYR A 19 33.74 2.34 45.05
C TYR A 19 33.79 2.68 46.54
N VAL A 20 33.45 1.72 47.38
CA VAL A 20 33.59 1.81 48.83
C VAL A 20 34.59 0.75 49.32
N ARG A 21 35.45 1.12 50.25
CA ARG A 21 36.41 0.19 50.84
C ARG A 21 35.80 -0.48 52.07
N LEU A 22 35.43 -1.75 51.96
CA LEU A 22 34.86 -2.56 53.04
C LEU A 22 35.86 -3.64 53.45
N ALA A 23 36.25 -3.68 54.73
CA ALA A 23 37.24 -4.63 55.26
C ALA A 23 38.55 -4.69 54.43
N GLY A 24 38.98 -3.56 53.89
CA GLY A 24 40.21 -3.46 53.09
C GLY A 24 40.03 -3.74 51.59
N VAL A 25 38.89 -4.31 51.17
CA VAL A 25 38.55 -4.63 49.78
C VAL A 25 37.75 -3.48 49.16
N TRP A 26 38.08 -3.11 47.92
CA TRP A 26 37.27 -2.17 47.15
C TRP A 26 36.07 -2.90 46.55
N THR A 27 34.88 -2.47 46.93
CA THR A 27 33.60 -3.01 46.46
C THR A 27 32.87 -1.91 45.71
N ILE A 28 32.16 -2.27 44.64
CA ILE A 28 31.29 -1.35 43.91
C ILE A 28 30.14 -0.94 44.84
N ALA A 29 29.96 0.36 45.04
CA ALA A 29 28.79 0.88 45.74
C ALA A 29 27.56 0.72 44.85
N GLN A 30 26.40 0.42 45.43
CA GLN A 30 25.15 0.34 44.68
C GLN A 30 24.46 1.70 44.53
N GLN A 31 24.78 2.63 45.43
CA GLN A 31 24.21 3.98 45.52
C GLN A 31 25.14 4.90 46.31
N PHE A 32 25.07 6.19 46.04
CA PHE A 32 25.86 7.22 46.71
C PHE A 32 24.98 8.42 47.07
N PHE A 33 25.10 8.87 48.33
CA PHE A 33 24.38 10.03 48.85
C PHE A 33 25.39 11.09 49.29
N ASP A 34 25.13 12.35 48.96
CA ASP A 34 25.82 13.51 49.54
C ASP A 34 24.96 14.16 50.64
N ARG A 35 25.62 14.70 51.67
CA ARG A 35 24.95 15.39 52.76
C ARG A 35 24.98 16.89 52.50
N GLN A 36 23.86 17.42 52.01
CA GLN A 36 23.68 18.85 51.79
C GLN A 36 22.84 19.43 52.94
N GLY A 37 23.52 20.08 53.89
CA GLY A 37 22.91 20.58 55.12
C GLY A 37 22.38 19.45 56.02
N ALA A 38 21.07 19.46 56.29
CA ALA A 38 20.41 18.46 57.12
C ALA A 38 19.87 17.26 56.32
N ALA A 39 19.84 17.33 54.98
CA ALA A 39 19.31 16.29 54.12
C ALA A 39 20.43 15.41 53.53
N TRP A 40 20.11 14.13 53.33
CA TRP A 40 20.87 13.24 52.46
C TRP A 40 20.23 13.25 51.08
N ILE A 41 21.00 13.60 50.06
CA ILE A 41 20.57 13.67 48.67
C ILE A 41 21.25 12.54 47.91
N GLU A 42 20.47 11.72 47.19
CA GLU A 42 21.03 10.69 46.30
C GLU A 42 21.63 11.36 45.07
N GLU A 43 22.88 11.03 44.76
CA GLU A 43 23.64 11.64 43.67
C GLU A 43 23.97 10.63 42.57
N TRP A 44 23.95 9.32 42.88
CA TRP A 44 24.27 8.26 41.93
C TRP A 44 23.73 6.89 42.37
N LYS A 45 23.41 6.05 41.39
CA LYS A 45 22.98 4.66 41.56
C LYS A 45 23.53 3.75 40.47
N ASP A 46 23.77 2.48 40.82
CA ASP A 46 24.35 1.50 39.90
C ASP A 46 23.46 1.24 38.68
N GLU A 47 24.08 1.04 37.51
CA GLU A 47 23.39 0.95 36.23
C GLU A 47 22.50 -0.30 36.15
N VAL A 48 21.26 -0.14 35.64
CA VAL A 48 20.42 -1.30 35.28
C VAL A 48 20.61 -1.61 33.80
N VAL A 49 21.07 -2.81 33.52
CA VAL A 49 21.34 -3.32 32.17
C VAL A 49 20.33 -4.40 31.80
N VAL A 50 19.66 -4.23 30.67
CA VAL A 50 18.80 -5.23 30.05
C VAL A 50 19.44 -5.71 28.75
N THR A 51 19.76 -6.99 28.67
CA THR A 51 20.26 -7.63 27.44
C THR A 51 19.11 -8.31 26.72
N LEU A 52 18.91 -7.96 25.45
CA LEU A 52 17.83 -8.51 24.64
C LEU A 52 18.23 -9.83 23.97
N ALA A 53 17.23 -10.67 23.73
CA ALA A 53 17.30 -11.84 22.87
C ALA A 53 16.51 -11.59 21.58
N ASN A 54 16.45 -12.57 20.68
CA ASN A 54 15.63 -12.48 19.47
C ASN A 54 14.17 -12.18 19.83
N ARG A 55 13.58 -11.20 19.13
CA ARG A 55 12.19 -10.77 19.35
C ARG A 55 11.51 -10.48 18.02
N SER A 56 10.26 -10.89 17.92
CA SER A 56 9.39 -10.67 16.76
C SER A 56 8.22 -9.73 17.04
N ALA A 57 8.07 -9.28 18.29
CA ALA A 57 7.03 -8.39 18.73
C ALA A 57 7.62 -7.02 19.08
N SER A 58 7.04 -5.98 18.49
CA SER A 58 7.35 -4.60 18.82
C SER A 58 7.08 -4.34 20.31
N PHE A 59 7.96 -3.58 20.95
CA PHE A 59 7.84 -3.26 22.38
C PHE A 59 8.29 -1.83 22.70
N THR A 60 7.92 -1.38 23.89
CA THR A 60 8.35 -0.10 24.43
C THR A 60 9.50 -0.29 25.41
N LEU A 61 10.49 0.61 25.40
CA LEU A 61 11.63 0.56 26.32
C LEU A 61 11.17 0.63 27.77
N VAL A 62 10.08 1.38 28.08
CA VAL A 62 9.49 1.42 29.42
C VAL A 62 9.09 0.02 29.94
N SER A 63 8.66 -0.89 29.05
CA SER A 63 8.25 -2.25 29.46
C SER A 63 9.42 -3.13 29.94
N LEU A 64 10.67 -2.69 29.74
CA LEU A 64 11.87 -3.41 30.17
C LEU A 64 12.30 -3.05 31.60
N PHE A 65 11.73 -2.00 32.19
CA PHE A 65 12.12 -1.48 33.49
C PHE A 65 10.91 -1.47 34.43
N THR A 66 11.14 -1.58 35.73
CA THR A 66 10.07 -1.36 36.71
C THR A 66 9.68 0.13 36.71
N PRO A 67 8.45 0.50 37.12
CA PRO A 67 8.05 1.91 37.22
C PRO A 67 9.01 2.74 38.08
N THR A 68 9.53 2.16 39.17
CA THR A 68 10.53 2.80 40.04
C THR A 68 11.85 3.03 39.32
N GLN A 69 12.34 2.04 38.56
CA GLN A 69 13.57 2.21 37.78
C GLN A 69 13.38 3.29 36.71
N TRP A 70 12.27 3.27 35.98
CA TRP A 70 11.98 4.20 34.88
C TRP A 70 11.92 5.66 35.34
N ALA A 71 11.34 5.90 36.52
CA ALA A 71 11.17 7.23 37.10
C ALA A 71 12.39 7.76 37.88
N ASP A 72 13.42 6.94 38.11
CA ASP A 72 14.60 7.31 38.91
C ASP A 72 15.61 8.13 38.04
N PRO A 73 15.87 9.41 38.37
CA PRO A 73 16.77 10.28 37.60
C PRO A 73 18.26 9.97 37.77
N TYR A 74 18.63 9.30 38.87
CA TYR A 74 20.02 8.95 39.18
C TYR A 74 20.40 7.56 38.68
N LEU A 75 19.39 6.75 38.34
CA LEU A 75 19.57 5.43 37.78
C LEU A 75 19.82 5.48 36.27
N ARG A 76 21.03 5.12 35.85
CA ARG A 76 21.34 4.90 34.43
C ARG A 76 20.68 3.62 33.93
N LYS A 77 20.06 3.72 32.76
CA LYS A 77 19.34 2.62 32.11
C LYS A 77 20.07 2.25 30.83
N ARG A 78 20.37 0.97 30.65
CA ARG A 78 21.03 0.48 29.44
C ARG A 78 20.29 -0.71 28.84
N VAL A 79 20.09 -0.68 27.54
CA VAL A 79 19.59 -1.80 26.75
C VAL A 79 20.65 -2.24 25.76
N VAL A 80 21.01 -3.52 25.78
CA VAL A 80 22.02 -4.09 24.88
C VAL A 80 21.32 -5.06 23.92
N ILE A 81 21.53 -4.88 22.62
CA ILE A 81 21.14 -5.83 21.58
C ILE A 81 22.43 -6.53 21.13
N PRO A 82 22.69 -7.78 21.55
CA PRO A 82 23.91 -8.50 21.22
C PRO A 82 24.06 -8.78 19.71
N LEU A 83 25.29 -9.12 19.31
CA LEU A 83 25.55 -9.67 17.99
C LEU A 83 24.74 -10.97 17.79
N GLY A 84 24.18 -11.14 16.59
CA GLY A 84 23.33 -12.30 16.26
C GLY A 84 21.90 -12.22 16.78
N VAL A 85 21.54 -11.16 17.52
CA VAL A 85 20.16 -10.88 17.92
C VAL A 85 19.47 -9.97 16.91
N GLU A 86 18.25 -10.33 16.51
CA GLU A 86 17.36 -9.49 15.72
C GLU A 86 16.08 -9.14 16.50
N VAL A 87 15.78 -7.84 16.52
CA VAL A 87 14.55 -7.26 17.06
C VAL A 87 13.70 -6.78 15.90
N GLY A 88 12.63 -7.52 15.63
CA GLY A 88 11.72 -7.30 14.52
C GLY A 88 10.44 -6.56 14.91
N ALA A 89 9.99 -5.68 14.01
CA ALA A 89 8.72 -5.00 14.15
C ALA A 89 7.56 -5.90 13.70
N ASN A 90 6.46 -5.84 14.45
CA ASN A 90 5.14 -6.29 14.01
C ASN A 90 4.13 -5.13 13.92
N GLN A 91 4.60 -3.89 14.10
CA GLN A 91 3.81 -2.67 13.99
C GLN A 91 4.54 -1.61 13.16
N ALA A 92 3.79 -0.75 12.46
CA ALA A 92 4.34 0.22 11.53
C ALA A 92 5.23 1.30 12.20
N TRP A 93 4.99 1.60 13.48
CA TRP A 93 5.77 2.64 14.18
C TRP A 93 7.21 2.24 14.46
N GLY A 94 7.56 0.94 14.51
CA GLY A 94 8.89 0.51 14.90
C GLY A 94 8.93 -0.89 15.50
N ALA A 95 10.14 -1.45 15.59
CA ALA A 95 10.42 -2.63 16.42
C ALA A 95 10.62 -2.20 17.89
N ILE A 96 11.26 -1.04 18.08
CA ILE A 96 11.52 -0.46 19.39
C ILE A 96 10.94 0.95 19.40
N CYS A 97 10.22 1.26 20.47
CA CYS A 97 9.75 2.59 20.79
C CYS A 97 10.18 2.93 22.21
N VAL A 98 10.44 4.21 22.50
CA VAL A 98 10.68 4.61 23.90
C VAL A 98 9.42 4.35 24.75
N GLN A 99 8.25 4.82 24.30
CA GLN A 99 6.94 4.64 24.93
C GLN A 99 5.80 4.90 23.93
N ALA A 100 4.71 4.12 24.00
CA ALA A 100 3.71 4.01 22.94
C ALA A 100 2.47 4.91 23.06
N ASP A 101 2.39 5.83 24.03
CA ASP A 101 1.23 6.71 24.18
C ASP A 101 1.45 8.09 23.55
N ALA A 102 0.68 8.39 22.50
CA ALA A 102 0.66 9.72 21.90
C ALA A 102 0.04 10.81 22.80
N LEU A 103 -0.51 10.46 23.98
CA LEU A 103 -1.34 11.35 24.81
C LEU A 103 -0.91 11.46 26.28
N THR A 104 0.17 10.83 26.71
CA THR A 104 0.67 10.95 28.08
C THR A 104 2.19 11.14 28.07
N GLN A 105 2.60 12.37 27.73
CA GLN A 105 3.93 12.90 28.07
C GLN A 105 4.26 12.86 29.58
N ALA A 106 3.38 12.29 30.41
CA ALA A 106 3.47 12.23 31.87
C ALA A 106 4.55 11.26 32.38
N ASP A 107 4.87 10.19 31.63
CA ASP A 107 5.76 9.09 32.08
C ASP A 107 7.11 9.02 31.34
N SER A 108 7.66 10.16 30.95
CA SER A 108 9.01 10.25 30.38
C SER A 108 10.07 9.60 31.30
N PHE A 109 11.04 8.87 30.76
CA PHE A 109 12.14 8.28 31.55
C PHE A 109 12.95 9.36 32.24
N ALA A 110 13.33 9.17 33.50
CA ALA A 110 14.23 10.09 34.18
C ALA A 110 15.71 9.72 33.92
N GLY A 111 16.59 10.72 33.83
CA GLY A 111 18.04 10.52 33.68
C GLY A 111 18.48 10.09 32.27
N GLU A 112 19.47 9.19 32.19
CA GLU A 112 20.05 8.71 30.93
C GLU A 112 19.54 7.30 30.56
N LEU A 113 19.11 7.15 29.30
CA LEU A 113 18.77 5.88 28.67
C LEU A 113 19.71 5.64 27.48
N VAL A 114 20.45 4.53 27.55
CA VAL A 114 21.42 4.12 26.53
C VAL A 114 20.94 2.86 25.84
N ILE A 115 20.97 2.84 24.52
CA ILE A 115 20.79 1.63 23.72
C ILE A 115 22.09 1.34 22.97
N ASP A 116 22.68 0.18 23.23
CA ASP A 116 23.84 -0.35 22.53
C ASP A 116 23.37 -1.43 21.54
N ASN A 117 23.31 -1.10 20.26
CA ASN A 117 22.93 -2.05 19.20
C ASN A 117 24.16 -2.66 18.54
N PHE A 118 24.43 -3.94 18.82
CA PHE A 118 25.39 -4.78 18.10
C PHE A 118 24.72 -5.79 17.17
N GLY A 119 23.40 -5.97 17.30
CA GLY A 119 22.58 -6.88 16.50
C GLY A 119 21.86 -6.19 15.36
N THR A 120 20.60 -6.57 15.11
CA THR A 120 19.75 -6.02 14.05
C THR A 120 18.43 -5.50 14.61
N ILE A 121 18.03 -4.30 14.20
CA ILE A 121 16.70 -3.72 14.44
C ILE A 121 16.00 -3.60 13.09
N SER A 122 14.83 -4.23 12.94
CA SER A 122 14.16 -4.39 11.65
C SER A 122 12.72 -3.88 11.66
N GLY A 123 12.40 -3.01 10.71
CA GLY A 123 11.03 -2.57 10.45
C GLY A 123 10.16 -3.62 9.75
N ILE A 124 8.85 -3.36 9.71
CA ILE A 124 7.88 -4.19 9.00
C ILE A 124 7.75 -3.75 7.54
N GLY A 125 7.54 -4.67 6.60
CA GLY A 125 7.43 -4.37 5.19
C GLY A 125 6.15 -3.58 4.88
N GLY A 126 6.22 -2.71 3.87
CA GLY A 126 5.06 -1.98 3.39
C GLY A 126 4.04 -2.92 2.76
N VAL A 127 2.76 -2.73 3.09
CA VAL A 127 1.66 -3.50 2.49
C VAL A 127 1.60 -3.25 0.98
N ALA A 128 1.16 -4.25 0.22
CA ALA A 128 0.89 -4.13 -1.22
C ALA A 128 0.03 -2.90 -1.57
N ASN A 129 0.16 -2.42 -2.80
CA ASN A 129 -0.57 -1.25 -3.34
C ASN A 129 -0.21 0.05 -2.60
N SER A 130 1.08 0.40 -2.65
CA SER A 130 1.62 1.68 -2.17
C SER A 130 1.71 1.85 -0.65
N GLY A 131 1.65 0.76 0.13
CA GLY A 131 1.85 0.81 1.58
C GLY A 131 3.26 1.29 1.96
N VAL A 132 3.35 2.20 2.91
CA VAL A 132 4.64 2.68 3.42
C VAL A 132 5.28 1.62 4.30
N GLY A 133 6.59 1.41 4.17
CA GLY A 133 7.35 0.53 5.06
C GLY A 133 7.37 1.05 6.50
N GLY A 134 7.37 0.14 7.47
CA GLY A 134 7.45 0.49 8.88
C GLY A 134 8.84 0.93 9.31
N ASN A 135 8.90 1.75 10.34
CA ASN A 135 10.17 2.21 10.90
C ASN A 135 10.90 1.05 11.61
N ALA A 136 12.20 1.21 11.86
CA ALA A 136 12.93 0.29 12.74
C ALA A 136 12.91 0.76 14.21
N PHE A 137 13.21 2.04 14.44
CA PHE A 137 13.24 2.64 15.77
C PHE A 137 12.39 3.92 15.84
N TYR A 138 11.61 4.07 16.92
CA TYR A 138 10.78 5.24 17.19
C TYR A 138 11.27 5.99 18.43
N GLY A 139 12.05 7.04 18.22
CA GLY A 139 12.57 7.91 19.27
C GLY A 139 11.73 9.17 19.47
N ASN A 140 10.42 9.01 19.65
CA ASN A 140 9.46 10.11 19.68
C ASN A 140 9.62 11.11 20.84
N PHE A 141 10.53 10.88 21.78
CA PHE A 141 10.61 11.68 23.00
C PHE A 141 11.56 12.86 22.88
N LEU A 142 11.02 14.07 23.00
CA LEU A 142 11.80 15.18 23.53
C LEU A 142 11.92 14.87 25.02
N GLY A 143 13.11 14.46 25.45
CA GLY A 143 13.38 14.37 26.87
C GLY A 143 13.01 15.71 27.53
N ARG A 144 12.32 15.68 28.68
CA ARG A 144 12.24 16.86 29.55
C ARG A 144 13.68 17.31 29.88
N ALA A 145 13.86 18.55 30.31
CA ALA A 145 15.17 19.05 30.74
C ALA A 145 15.83 18.04 31.72
N GLY A 146 17.03 17.56 31.39
CA GLY A 146 17.76 16.53 32.16
C GLY A 146 17.62 15.08 31.66
N GLN A 147 16.83 14.82 30.62
CA GLN A 147 16.68 13.47 30.04
C GLN A 147 17.53 13.30 28.78
N LYS A 148 18.23 12.18 28.68
CA LYS A 148 19.18 11.92 27.59
C LYS A 148 18.99 10.52 27.01
N LEU A 149 18.56 10.46 25.75
CA LEU A 149 18.48 9.22 24.97
C LEU A 149 19.71 9.09 24.08
N VAL A 150 20.51 8.06 24.32
CA VAL A 150 21.70 7.74 23.52
C VAL A 150 21.46 6.42 22.79
N LEU A 151 21.64 6.42 21.47
CA LEU A 151 21.62 5.21 20.66
C LEU A 151 23.00 5.03 20.02
N ASN A 152 23.72 4.02 20.49
CA ASN A 152 25.00 3.60 19.93
C ASN A 152 24.75 2.43 18.98
N ASN A 153 24.85 2.67 17.68
CA ASN A 153 24.72 1.63 16.67
C ASN A 153 26.09 1.15 16.19
N ALA A 154 26.40 -0.11 16.46
CA ALA A 154 27.51 -0.87 15.87
C ALA A 154 27.00 -2.05 15.02
N GLY A 155 25.69 -2.34 15.06
CA GLY A 155 25.02 -3.36 14.27
C GLY A 155 24.27 -2.80 13.06
N THR A 156 23.07 -3.33 12.79
CA THR A 156 22.20 -2.91 11.68
C THR A 156 20.89 -2.31 12.19
N ILE A 157 20.47 -1.19 11.61
CA ILE A 157 19.12 -0.63 11.77
C ILE A 157 18.50 -0.48 10.39
N ARG A 158 17.47 -1.26 10.08
CA ARG A 158 16.87 -1.32 8.74
C ARG A 158 15.36 -1.14 8.78
N ALA A 159 14.87 -0.07 8.17
CA ALA A 159 13.45 0.16 7.99
C ALA A 159 12.87 -0.77 6.93
N GLY A 160 11.57 -1.08 7.04
CA GLY A 160 10.90 -1.86 6.01
C GLY A 160 10.91 -1.15 4.65
N GLY A 161 10.99 -1.94 3.58
CA GLY A 161 10.78 -1.46 2.21
C GLY A 161 9.32 -1.10 1.98
N GLY A 162 9.06 -0.15 1.08
CA GLY A 162 7.69 0.22 0.73
C GLY A 162 7.03 -0.79 -0.23
N GLY A 163 5.72 -0.92 -0.17
CA GLY A 163 4.96 -1.77 -1.08
C GLY A 163 4.91 -1.21 -2.49
N GLY A 164 4.92 -2.08 -3.49
CA GLY A 164 4.78 -1.70 -4.90
C GLY A 164 3.42 -1.08 -5.18
N GLY A 165 3.38 -0.18 -6.17
CA GLY A 165 2.15 0.49 -6.57
C GLY A 165 1.24 -0.41 -7.40
N ARG A 166 -0.07 -0.18 -7.33
CA ARG A 166 -1.05 -0.90 -8.17
C ARG A 166 -0.84 -0.55 -9.65
N GLY A 167 -0.97 -1.54 -10.53
CA GLY A 167 -0.99 -1.33 -11.97
C GLY A 167 -2.22 -0.51 -12.41
N GLY A 168 -2.08 0.21 -13.51
CA GLY A 168 -3.16 0.99 -14.10
C GLY A 168 -4.15 0.11 -14.85
N ASN A 169 -5.43 0.48 -14.80
CA ASN A 169 -6.48 -0.18 -15.58
C ASN A 169 -6.29 0.15 -17.08
N GLY A 170 -6.61 -0.80 -17.95
CA GLY A 170 -6.64 -0.57 -19.39
C GLY A 170 -7.75 0.40 -19.80
N GLY A 171 -7.57 1.05 -20.95
CA GLY A 171 -8.56 1.94 -21.53
C GLY A 171 -9.76 1.18 -22.11
N ALA A 172 -10.91 1.84 -22.20
CA ALA A 172 -12.11 1.26 -22.79
C ALA A 172 -11.96 1.01 -24.29
N GLY A 173 -12.71 0.05 -24.79
CA GLY A 173 -12.77 -0.30 -26.21
C GLY A 173 -14.18 -0.24 -26.78
N SER A 174 -14.27 -0.31 -28.10
CA SER A 174 -15.51 -0.52 -28.83
C SER A 174 -15.27 -1.21 -30.16
N TYR A 175 -16.30 -1.90 -30.65
CA TYR A 175 -16.32 -2.43 -32.00
C TYR A 175 -17.72 -2.34 -32.58
N THR A 176 -17.83 -2.35 -33.91
CA THR A 176 -19.11 -2.39 -34.60
C THR A 176 -19.53 -3.82 -34.84
N GLN A 177 -20.80 -4.10 -34.63
CA GLN A 177 -21.42 -5.39 -34.91
C GLN A 177 -22.72 -5.16 -35.67
N THR A 178 -22.93 -5.93 -36.74
CA THR A 178 -24.24 -5.98 -37.39
C THR A 178 -25.19 -6.80 -36.50
N VAL A 179 -26.15 -6.13 -35.90
CA VAL A 179 -27.23 -6.75 -35.11
C VAL A 179 -28.39 -7.07 -36.03
N ARG A 180 -29.02 -8.21 -35.81
CA ARG A 180 -30.17 -8.69 -36.58
C ARG A 180 -31.41 -8.78 -35.69
N GLU A 181 -32.55 -8.36 -36.22
CA GLU A 181 -33.85 -8.46 -35.55
C GLU A 181 -34.89 -9.15 -36.47
N PRO A 182 -35.47 -10.28 -36.04
CA PRO A 182 -35.15 -11.02 -34.81
C PRO A 182 -33.74 -11.64 -34.88
N SER A 183 -33.17 -12.03 -33.72
CA SER A 183 -31.82 -12.62 -33.67
C SER A 183 -31.68 -13.89 -34.51
N SER A 184 -32.80 -14.59 -34.76
CA SER A 184 -32.91 -15.69 -35.73
C SER A 184 -34.33 -15.71 -36.35
N GLY A 185 -34.49 -16.33 -37.52
CA GLY A 185 -35.79 -16.41 -38.20
C GLY A 185 -36.30 -15.07 -38.73
N ASP A 186 -37.59 -14.89 -38.91
CA ASP A 186 -38.18 -13.68 -39.47
C ASP A 186 -39.52 -13.38 -38.81
N TYR A 187 -39.83 -12.09 -38.61
CA TYR A 187 -41.15 -11.71 -38.13
C TYR A 187 -42.17 -11.86 -39.25
N PHE A 188 -43.37 -12.33 -38.91
CA PHE A 188 -44.48 -12.25 -39.83
C PHE A 188 -45.77 -11.93 -39.07
N THR A 189 -46.34 -10.79 -39.37
CA THR A 189 -47.69 -10.42 -38.97
C THR A 189 -48.25 -9.54 -40.08
N ALA A 190 -49.21 -10.06 -40.83
CA ALA A 190 -49.81 -9.36 -41.97
C ALA A 190 -50.28 -7.96 -41.55
N GLY A 191 -49.97 -6.94 -42.36
CA GLY A 191 -50.27 -5.54 -42.05
C GLY A 191 -49.36 -4.88 -40.99
N THR A 192 -48.52 -5.63 -40.26
CA THR A 192 -47.66 -5.11 -39.19
C THR A 192 -46.17 -5.28 -39.47
N ASN A 193 -45.70 -6.52 -39.48
CA ASN A 193 -44.30 -6.91 -39.73
C ASN A 193 -44.32 -7.90 -40.89
N ALA A 194 -44.38 -7.39 -42.12
CA ALA A 194 -44.50 -8.23 -43.31
C ALA A 194 -44.07 -7.47 -44.56
N ILE A 195 -43.74 -8.23 -45.59
CA ILE A 195 -43.63 -7.76 -46.96
C ILE A 195 -44.83 -8.29 -47.71
N GLN A 196 -45.65 -7.41 -48.25
CA GLN A 196 -46.91 -7.78 -48.91
C GLN A 196 -46.95 -7.23 -50.33
N GLY A 197 -47.29 -8.10 -51.27
CA GLY A 197 -47.41 -7.78 -52.68
C GLY A 197 -48.87 -7.65 -53.09
N SER A 198 -49.14 -6.76 -54.04
CA SER A 198 -50.38 -6.77 -54.82
C SER A 198 -50.03 -6.79 -56.31
N GLN A 199 -50.82 -7.52 -57.10
CA GLN A 199 -50.68 -7.57 -58.55
C GLN A 199 -51.81 -6.78 -59.20
N SER A 200 -51.48 -5.89 -60.14
CA SER A 200 -52.44 -5.20 -61.01
C SER A 200 -51.88 -5.16 -62.42
N ASP A 201 -52.65 -5.58 -63.42
CA ASP A 201 -52.29 -5.52 -64.85
C ASP A 201 -50.90 -6.08 -65.21
N GLY A 202 -50.49 -7.15 -64.51
CA GLY A 202 -49.18 -7.79 -64.71
C GLY A 202 -48.03 -7.20 -63.89
N ASP A 203 -48.25 -6.07 -63.22
CA ASP A 203 -47.26 -5.41 -62.37
C ASP A 203 -47.39 -5.81 -60.90
N TYR A 204 -46.25 -6.06 -60.25
CA TYR A 204 -46.18 -6.33 -58.82
C TYR A 204 -45.77 -5.06 -58.05
N THR A 205 -46.57 -4.70 -57.05
CA THR A 205 -46.23 -3.67 -56.06
C THR A 205 -45.97 -4.32 -54.71
N TRP A 206 -44.77 -4.13 -54.17
CA TRP A 206 -44.39 -4.67 -52.87
C TRP A 206 -44.33 -3.57 -51.81
N GLN A 207 -45.04 -3.79 -50.70
CA GLN A 207 -45.07 -2.93 -49.52
C GLN A 207 -44.28 -3.59 -48.39
N TYR A 208 -43.36 -2.84 -47.79
CA TYR A 208 -42.61 -3.27 -46.62
C TYR A 208 -43.17 -2.59 -45.37
N ARG A 209 -43.62 -3.36 -44.39
CA ARG A 209 -44.17 -2.85 -43.13
C ARG A 209 -43.38 -3.34 -41.92
N TRP A 210 -43.17 -2.44 -40.97
CA TRP A 210 -42.60 -2.74 -39.66
C TRP A 210 -43.38 -2.00 -38.57
N GLY A 211 -43.82 -2.72 -37.53
CA GLY A 211 -44.64 -2.16 -36.45
C GLY A 211 -45.96 -1.53 -36.92
N GLY A 212 -46.49 -1.93 -38.09
CA GLY A 212 -47.70 -1.33 -38.70
C GLY A 212 -47.41 -0.15 -39.61
N THR A 213 -46.23 0.45 -39.55
CA THR A 213 -45.81 1.56 -40.41
C THR A 213 -45.34 1.04 -41.76
N LEU A 214 -45.85 1.64 -42.84
CA LEU A 214 -45.34 1.42 -44.21
C LEU A 214 -44.01 2.16 -44.35
N LEU A 215 -42.92 1.40 -44.57
CA LEU A 215 -41.57 1.95 -44.69
C LEU A 215 -41.18 2.20 -46.14
N PHE A 216 -41.48 1.23 -47.01
CA PHE A 216 -41.15 1.30 -48.43
C PHE A 216 -42.31 0.79 -49.27
N THR A 217 -42.50 1.41 -50.42
CA THR A 217 -43.28 0.83 -51.51
C THR A 217 -42.36 0.78 -52.72
N ARG A 218 -42.22 -0.40 -53.33
CA ARG A 218 -41.51 -0.56 -54.59
C ARG A 218 -42.52 -0.88 -55.68
N GLY A 219 -42.70 0.07 -56.58
CA GLY A 219 -43.55 -0.09 -57.77
C GLY A 219 -42.80 -0.79 -58.91
N THR A 220 -43.57 -1.54 -59.69
CA THR A 220 -43.20 -2.13 -61.00
C THR A 220 -41.93 -2.97 -60.98
N ALA A 221 -41.93 -4.03 -60.16
CA ALA A 221 -41.03 -5.15 -60.41
C ALA A 221 -41.71 -6.13 -61.37
N SER A 222 -41.07 -6.49 -62.48
CA SER A 222 -41.45 -7.63 -63.35
C SER A 222 -41.24 -9.00 -62.68
N SER A 223 -40.95 -8.99 -61.38
CA SER A 223 -40.62 -10.16 -60.56
C SER A 223 -41.76 -10.47 -59.60
N SER A 224 -42.27 -11.69 -59.68
CA SER A 224 -43.24 -12.27 -58.74
C SER A 224 -42.65 -12.54 -57.35
N SER A 225 -41.35 -12.32 -57.17
CA SER A 225 -40.68 -12.33 -55.87
C SER A 225 -40.18 -10.94 -55.50
N PRO A 226 -40.28 -10.56 -54.22
CA PRO A 226 -39.69 -9.34 -53.75
C PRO A 226 -38.13 -9.43 -53.77
N PRO A 227 -37.41 -8.30 -53.82
CA PRO A 227 -35.96 -8.30 -53.67
C PRO A 227 -35.54 -8.81 -52.28
N ALA A 228 -34.38 -9.48 -52.21
CA ALA A 228 -33.83 -9.98 -50.95
C ALA A 228 -33.60 -8.86 -49.91
N SER A 229 -33.30 -7.63 -50.37
CA SER A 229 -33.21 -6.42 -49.55
C SER A 229 -34.11 -5.32 -50.13
N PHE A 230 -34.89 -4.64 -49.29
CA PHE A 230 -35.84 -3.60 -49.70
C PHE A 230 -35.32 -2.18 -49.61
N GLY A 231 -34.34 -1.91 -48.73
CA GLY A 231 -33.76 -0.59 -48.53
C GLY A 231 -33.41 -0.29 -47.07
N THR A 232 -32.95 0.94 -46.82
CA THR A 232 -32.57 1.46 -45.50
C THR A 232 -33.55 2.52 -45.02
N SER A 233 -34.05 2.41 -43.79
CA SER A 233 -34.85 3.45 -43.14
C SER A 233 -34.30 3.69 -41.73
N GLY A 234 -33.84 4.92 -41.48
CA GLY A 234 -32.97 5.23 -40.35
C GLY A 234 -31.68 4.41 -40.40
N ILE A 235 -31.32 3.78 -39.28
CA ILE A 235 -30.14 2.91 -39.16
C ILE A 235 -30.38 1.46 -39.62
N TYR A 236 -31.61 1.11 -39.98
CA TYR A 236 -32.01 -0.27 -40.25
C TYR A 236 -32.03 -0.55 -41.75
N THR A 237 -31.40 -1.67 -42.14
CA THR A 237 -31.55 -2.29 -43.47
C THR A 237 -32.54 -3.43 -43.37
N TYR A 238 -33.45 -3.50 -44.32
CA TYR A 238 -34.65 -4.32 -44.27
C TYR A 238 -34.64 -5.41 -45.35
N TYR A 239 -34.95 -6.65 -44.99
CA TYR A 239 -34.78 -7.83 -45.83
C TYR A 239 -36.05 -8.68 -45.93
N SER A 240 -36.19 -9.35 -47.07
CA SER A 240 -37.19 -10.39 -47.27
C SER A 240 -36.79 -11.66 -46.54
N GLY A 241 -37.70 -12.17 -45.71
CA GLY A 241 -37.58 -13.43 -45.01
C GLY A 241 -38.25 -14.58 -45.77
N THR A 242 -38.82 -15.50 -45.02
CA THR A 242 -39.42 -16.72 -45.55
C THR A 242 -40.76 -16.40 -46.23
N ILE A 243 -41.07 -17.10 -47.32
CA ILE A 243 -42.40 -17.04 -47.95
C ILE A 243 -43.46 -17.53 -46.96
N ARG A 244 -44.58 -16.80 -46.88
CA ARG A 244 -45.74 -17.13 -46.03
C ARG A 244 -47.01 -17.35 -46.86
N SER A 245 -47.15 -16.63 -47.96
CA SER A 245 -48.16 -16.89 -49.00
C SER A 245 -47.67 -16.35 -50.35
N THR A 246 -48.46 -16.54 -51.41
CA THR A 246 -48.14 -16.11 -52.78
C THR A 246 -47.62 -14.68 -52.87
N TYR A 247 -48.16 -13.77 -52.05
CA TYR A 247 -47.75 -12.36 -52.01
C TYR A 247 -47.43 -11.88 -50.59
N ALA A 248 -46.95 -12.77 -49.71
CA ALA A 248 -46.58 -12.38 -48.35
C ALA A 248 -45.30 -13.08 -47.91
N TYR A 249 -44.34 -12.31 -47.41
CA TYR A 249 -43.07 -12.79 -46.89
C TYR A 249 -42.91 -12.27 -45.47
N GLY A 250 -42.26 -13.06 -44.62
CA GLY A 250 -41.76 -12.54 -43.36
C GLY A 250 -40.61 -11.58 -43.59
N VAL A 251 -40.19 -10.97 -42.50
CA VAL A 251 -39.45 -9.72 -42.51
C VAL A 251 -38.41 -9.73 -41.40
N TYR A 252 -37.19 -9.32 -41.72
CA TYR A 252 -36.16 -9.08 -40.71
C TYR A 252 -35.34 -7.86 -41.07
N ARG A 253 -34.69 -7.27 -40.09
CA ARG A 253 -33.82 -6.11 -40.29
C ARG A 253 -32.47 -6.30 -39.67
N THR A 254 -31.48 -5.59 -40.17
CA THR A 254 -30.17 -5.47 -39.54
C THR A 254 -29.81 -4.02 -39.34
N TYR A 255 -29.02 -3.71 -38.32
CA TYR A 255 -28.40 -2.41 -38.14
C TYR A 255 -26.99 -2.59 -37.58
N VAL A 256 -26.13 -1.60 -37.79
CA VAL A 256 -24.79 -1.60 -37.19
C VAL A 256 -24.88 -0.94 -35.83
N ALA A 257 -24.55 -1.68 -34.78
CA ALA A 257 -24.45 -1.20 -33.41
C ALA A 257 -22.98 -1.06 -33.00
N THR A 258 -22.67 -0.06 -32.17
CA THR A 258 -21.38 0.04 -31.49
C THR A 258 -21.49 -0.62 -30.13
N ILE A 259 -20.71 -1.66 -29.90
CA ILE A 259 -20.65 -2.39 -28.64
C ILE A 259 -19.43 -1.91 -27.86
N GLY A 260 -19.65 -1.39 -26.66
CA GLY A 260 -18.59 -0.97 -25.74
C GLY A 260 -18.00 -2.16 -24.97
N THR A 261 -16.70 -2.07 -24.68
CA THR A 261 -15.97 -3.05 -23.87
C THR A 261 -15.15 -2.35 -22.79
N THR A 262 -14.98 -3.02 -21.66
CA THR A 262 -14.21 -2.48 -20.53
C THR A 262 -12.74 -2.85 -20.67
N GLY A 263 -11.87 -1.92 -20.28
CA GLY A 263 -10.45 -2.20 -20.10
C GLY A 263 -10.21 -3.18 -18.96
N GLY A 264 -9.08 -3.87 -19.02
CA GLY A 264 -8.68 -4.82 -17.99
C GLY A 264 -8.29 -4.14 -16.69
N ALA A 265 -8.52 -4.79 -15.55
CA ALA A 265 -8.10 -4.29 -14.26
C ALA A 265 -6.58 -4.40 -14.09
N GLY A 266 -5.94 -3.35 -13.56
CA GLY A 266 -4.52 -3.35 -13.25
C GLY A 266 -4.16 -4.27 -12.08
N GLY A 267 -2.99 -4.88 -12.15
CA GLY A 267 -2.51 -5.87 -11.18
C GLY A 267 -2.15 -5.26 -9.83
N ASN A 268 -2.22 -6.07 -8.77
CA ASN A 268 -1.83 -5.64 -7.43
C ASN A 268 -0.31 -5.44 -7.34
N GLY A 269 0.12 -4.41 -6.61
CA GLY A 269 1.52 -4.22 -6.27
C GLY A 269 2.02 -5.28 -5.28
N GLY A 270 3.33 -5.50 -5.25
CA GLY A 270 3.96 -6.43 -4.31
C GLY A 270 4.15 -5.84 -2.92
N ARG A 271 4.25 -6.67 -1.88
CA ARG A 271 4.64 -6.21 -0.53
C ARG A 271 6.12 -5.81 -0.49
N GLY A 272 6.45 -4.82 0.32
CA GLY A 272 7.84 -4.47 0.63
C GLY A 272 8.50 -5.50 1.54
N GLN A 273 9.83 -5.55 1.52
CA GLN A 273 10.62 -6.39 2.41
C GLN A 273 10.57 -5.87 3.84
N GLY A 274 10.42 -6.76 4.80
CA GLY A 274 10.41 -6.46 6.21
C GLY A 274 10.66 -7.67 7.08
N TYR A 275 10.56 -7.48 8.39
CA TYR A 275 10.73 -8.58 9.33
C TYR A 275 9.64 -9.64 9.16
N ASP A 276 8.47 -9.22 8.69
CA ASP A 276 7.31 -10.02 8.37
C ASP A 276 7.41 -10.76 7.02
N GLY A 277 8.48 -10.58 6.25
CA GLY A 277 8.74 -11.36 5.04
C GLY A 277 9.54 -10.66 3.95
N ALA A 278 9.88 -11.43 2.91
CA ALA A 278 10.60 -10.93 1.74
C ALA A 278 9.76 -9.97 0.89
N ALA A 279 10.43 -9.11 0.11
CA ALA A 279 9.76 -8.35 -0.94
C ALA A 279 9.10 -9.28 -1.95
N ALA A 280 7.93 -8.91 -2.45
CA ALA A 280 7.24 -9.63 -3.51
C ALA A 280 7.17 -8.81 -4.79
N ALA A 281 7.11 -9.50 -5.93
CA ALA A 281 6.77 -8.90 -7.21
C ALA A 281 5.30 -8.46 -7.23
N GLY A 282 4.97 -7.48 -8.08
CA GLY A 282 3.58 -7.16 -8.40
C GLY A 282 2.96 -8.22 -9.30
N SER A 283 1.66 -8.42 -9.17
CA SER A 283 0.89 -9.34 -10.00
C SER A 283 0.61 -8.73 -11.38
N PRO A 284 0.48 -9.55 -12.44
CA PRO A 284 0.01 -9.06 -13.74
C PRO A 284 -1.41 -8.51 -13.63
N GLY A 285 -1.75 -7.57 -14.51
CA GLY A 285 -3.13 -7.12 -14.69
C GLY A 285 -3.91 -8.07 -15.60
N SER A 286 -5.22 -7.87 -15.66
CA SER A 286 -6.14 -8.69 -16.47
C SER A 286 -6.30 -8.12 -17.88
N ALA A 287 -6.62 -8.99 -18.84
CA ALA A 287 -6.93 -8.60 -20.20
C ALA A 287 -8.22 -7.76 -20.26
N GLY A 288 -8.27 -6.79 -21.17
CA GLY A 288 -9.50 -6.07 -21.51
C GLY A 288 -10.40 -6.86 -22.46
N GLY A 289 -11.61 -6.37 -22.66
CA GLY A 289 -12.48 -6.88 -23.72
C GLY A 289 -11.98 -6.51 -25.13
N THR A 290 -12.71 -6.92 -26.16
CA THR A 290 -12.39 -6.62 -27.57
C THR A 290 -12.09 -5.14 -27.80
N ASN A 291 -10.95 -4.82 -28.40
CA ASN A 291 -10.44 -3.45 -28.63
C ASN A 291 -10.22 -2.59 -27.38
N ALA A 292 -10.37 -3.14 -26.18
CA ALA A 292 -10.02 -2.48 -24.94
C ALA A 292 -8.56 -2.77 -24.58
N GLY A 293 -7.98 -1.89 -23.77
CA GLY A 293 -6.63 -2.07 -23.25
C GLY A 293 -6.56 -3.13 -22.16
N THR A 294 -5.42 -3.79 -22.04
CA THR A 294 -5.08 -4.67 -20.91
C THR A 294 -4.66 -3.84 -19.70
N GLY A 295 -5.06 -4.26 -18.50
CA GLY A 295 -4.52 -3.70 -17.27
C GLY A 295 -3.08 -4.18 -17.08
N ASN A 296 -2.18 -3.29 -16.66
CA ASN A 296 -0.76 -3.65 -16.55
C ASN A 296 -0.37 -4.13 -15.14
N SER A 297 0.84 -4.69 -15.02
CA SER A 297 1.33 -5.28 -13.76
C SER A 297 1.46 -4.25 -12.65
N GLY A 298 1.23 -4.68 -11.42
CA GLY A 298 1.65 -3.93 -10.25
C GLY A 298 3.18 -3.82 -10.16
N GLY A 299 3.67 -2.82 -9.43
CA GLY A 299 5.08 -2.67 -9.13
C GLY A 299 5.55 -3.69 -8.09
N ALA A 300 6.84 -4.02 -8.08
CA ALA A 300 7.45 -4.82 -7.01
C ALA A 300 7.56 -4.01 -5.71
N GLY A 301 7.53 -4.68 -4.57
CA GLY A 301 7.88 -4.05 -3.30
C GLY A 301 9.39 -3.77 -3.19
N GLY A 302 9.75 -2.75 -2.43
CA GLY A 302 11.13 -2.36 -2.18
C GLY A 302 11.82 -3.31 -1.20
N SER A 303 13.14 -3.43 -1.33
CA SER A 303 14.00 -4.04 -0.30
C SER A 303 14.07 -3.18 0.97
N TRP A 304 14.77 -3.65 1.99
CA TRP A 304 15.05 -2.86 3.21
C TRP A 304 15.46 -1.42 2.90
N GLY A 305 14.72 -0.47 3.45
CA GLY A 305 14.98 0.95 3.27
C GLY A 305 14.71 1.52 1.87
N ALA A 306 14.18 0.75 0.93
CA ALA A 306 13.90 1.17 -0.44
C ALA A 306 12.40 1.40 -0.71
N GLN A 307 12.10 2.32 -1.62
CA GLN A 307 10.74 2.55 -2.10
C GLN A 307 10.28 1.36 -2.97
N GLY A 308 8.97 1.06 -2.95
CA GLY A 308 8.37 0.15 -3.92
C GLY A 308 8.38 0.75 -5.34
N SER A 309 8.38 -0.12 -6.36
CA SER A 309 8.28 0.33 -7.75
C SER A 309 6.85 0.82 -8.07
N THR A 310 6.75 1.78 -8.99
CA THR A 310 5.47 2.23 -9.57
C THR A 310 4.84 1.11 -10.39
N GLY A 311 3.51 0.99 -10.35
CA GLY A 311 2.77 0.06 -11.21
C GLY A 311 2.82 0.49 -12.68
N GLY A 312 2.71 -0.46 -13.61
CA GLY A 312 2.68 -0.15 -15.04
C GLY A 312 1.39 0.59 -15.42
N THR A 313 1.50 1.62 -16.28
CA THR A 313 0.35 2.31 -16.90
C THR A 313 -0.44 1.33 -17.75
N GLY A 314 -1.76 1.25 -17.59
CA GLY A 314 -2.60 0.35 -18.41
C GLY A 314 -2.51 0.67 -19.90
N SER A 315 -2.72 -0.34 -20.76
CA SER A 315 -2.70 -0.14 -22.20
C SER A 315 -3.90 0.69 -22.67
N THR A 316 -3.73 1.43 -23.76
CA THR A 316 -4.80 2.18 -24.42
C THR A 316 -5.77 1.24 -25.13
N GLY A 317 -7.06 1.48 -24.97
CA GLY A 317 -8.09 0.92 -25.83
C GLY A 317 -8.47 1.92 -26.94
N ASN A 318 -9.24 1.50 -27.94
CA ASN A 318 -9.58 2.38 -29.06
C ASN A 318 -10.60 3.49 -28.71
N VAL A 319 -11.14 3.52 -27.49
CA VAL A 319 -12.04 4.59 -27.00
C VAL A 319 -11.35 5.50 -25.99
N SER A 320 -10.50 4.96 -25.12
CA SER A 320 -9.79 5.76 -24.12
C SER A 320 -8.36 5.27 -23.88
N ALA A 321 -7.51 6.17 -23.37
CA ALA A 321 -6.22 5.80 -22.82
C ALA A 321 -6.38 4.89 -21.58
N GLY A 322 -5.36 4.08 -21.30
CA GLY A 322 -5.25 3.39 -20.02
C GLY A 322 -4.83 4.33 -18.90
N ALA A 323 -5.22 3.99 -17.67
CA ALA A 323 -4.87 4.77 -16.48
C ALA A 323 -3.40 4.58 -16.10
N ALA A 324 -2.78 5.62 -15.53
CA ALA A 324 -1.46 5.49 -14.93
C ALA A 324 -1.48 4.49 -13.76
N GLY A 325 -0.38 3.76 -13.57
CA GLY A 325 -0.17 2.98 -12.36
C GLY A 325 0.11 3.88 -11.16
N ALA A 326 -0.21 3.40 -9.96
CA ALA A 326 0.09 4.10 -8.73
C ALA A 326 1.59 4.05 -8.42
N THR A 327 2.12 5.10 -7.80
CA THR A 327 3.49 5.14 -7.27
C THR A 327 3.65 4.12 -6.16
N GLY A 328 4.81 3.46 -6.07
CA GLY A 328 5.11 2.60 -4.93
C GLY A 328 5.27 3.37 -3.62
N GLY A 329 4.94 2.72 -2.51
CA GLY A 329 5.04 3.26 -1.17
C GLY A 329 6.48 3.54 -0.79
N LEU A 330 6.68 4.55 0.06
CA LEU A 330 7.99 4.92 0.59
C LEU A 330 8.50 3.86 1.56
N ALA A 331 9.82 3.75 1.70
CA ALA A 331 10.43 2.98 2.78
C ALA A 331 10.06 3.55 4.16
N GLY A 332 10.24 2.79 5.23
CA GLY A 332 10.17 3.34 6.58
C GLY A 332 11.37 4.21 6.94
N TYR A 333 11.37 4.77 8.15
CA TYR A 333 12.52 5.43 8.73
C TYR A 333 13.38 4.45 9.52
N TYR A 334 14.71 4.50 9.37
CA TYR A 334 15.58 3.66 10.23
C TYR A 334 15.46 4.14 11.68
N ILE A 335 15.44 5.45 11.87
CA ILE A 335 15.09 6.11 13.13
C ILE A 335 14.11 7.22 12.78
N SER A 336 12.94 7.19 13.42
CA SER A 336 11.99 8.30 13.40
C SER A 336 12.14 9.10 14.69
N GLY A 337 12.31 10.42 14.58
CA GLY A 337 12.60 11.31 15.70
C GLY A 337 14.10 11.50 15.95
N LEU A 338 14.94 11.39 14.92
CA LEU A 338 16.40 11.49 15.04
C LEU A 338 16.87 12.78 15.73
N PRO A 339 16.27 13.98 15.50
CA PRO A 339 16.70 15.21 16.17
C PRO A 339 16.59 15.19 17.70
N LYS A 340 15.89 14.20 18.26
CA LYS A 340 15.64 14.06 19.69
C LYS A 340 16.57 13.04 20.36
N ILE A 341 17.52 12.46 19.61
CA ILE A 341 18.38 11.36 20.05
C ILE A 341 19.84 11.74 19.82
N ILE A 342 20.71 11.40 20.77
CA ILE A 342 22.15 11.37 20.53
C ILE A 342 22.47 10.06 19.82
N PHE A 343 22.61 10.13 18.50
CA PHE A 343 22.83 8.96 17.65
C PHE A 343 24.32 8.82 17.28
N ASN A 344 24.97 7.80 17.84
CA ASN A 344 26.35 7.45 17.51
C ASN A 344 26.32 6.23 16.59
N ASN A 345 26.69 6.41 15.32
CA ASN A 345 26.64 5.33 14.34
C ASN A 345 28.02 4.92 13.84
N THR A 346 28.36 3.65 14.06
CA THR A 346 29.50 2.94 13.47
C THR A 346 29.05 1.71 12.66
N GLY A 347 27.74 1.41 12.65
CA GLY A 347 27.13 0.29 11.95
C GLY A 347 26.37 0.69 10.69
N THR A 348 25.48 -0.19 10.23
CA THR A 348 24.67 0.00 9.00
C THR A 348 23.30 0.59 9.32
N VAL A 349 22.86 1.55 8.50
CA VAL A 349 21.49 2.08 8.52
C VAL A 349 20.86 1.98 7.13
N GLN A 350 19.59 1.56 7.06
CA GLN A 350 18.82 1.47 5.82
C GLN A 350 17.43 2.04 6.00
N GLY A 351 17.04 2.98 5.13
CA GLY A 351 15.74 3.64 5.16
C GLY A 351 15.87 5.14 5.21
N ARG A 352 14.73 5.80 5.36
CA ARG A 352 14.67 7.26 5.44
C ARG A 352 15.15 7.75 6.81
N SER A 353 15.57 9.01 6.88
CA SER A 353 15.75 9.75 8.13
C SER A 353 14.75 10.89 8.22
N ILE A 354 14.27 11.18 9.42
CA ILE A 354 13.58 12.42 9.78
C ILE A 354 14.12 12.94 11.10
#